data_AF-A0A953LTI9-F1
#
_entry.id   AF-A0A953LTI9-F1
#
_cell.length_a   1.000
_cell.length_b   1.000
_cell.length_c   1.000
_cell.angle_alpha   90.00
_cell.angle_beta   90.00
_cell.angle_gamma   90.00
#
_symmetry.space_group_name_H-M   'P 1'
#
loop_
_entity.id
_entity.type
_entity.pdbx_description
1 polymer ?
#
loop_
_entity_poly.entity_id
_entity_poly.type
_entity_poly.pdbx_seq_one_letter_code
_entity_poly.pdbx_strand_id
1 'polypeptide(L)'
;MLQGWVVIAIALGYIGLLFVVASYGDRLRELGRGGKLRVLIYPLCLAIYCTSWTFFGSVGLASRSGFDFLTIYIGPILMFGLCYPLILRIVRLAKSQNITSIADFIAARYGKRQAVAATVALIAIVGTIPYIALQLKAVSASVGT
;
A
#
# COMPACT_ATOMS: atom_id res chain seq x y z
N MET A 1 10.74 -26.79 -16.04
CA MET A 1 9.66 -25.83 -16.35
C MET A 1 8.53 -26.07 -15.37
N LEU A 2 8.16 -25.08 -14.55
CA LEU A 2 6.98 -25.20 -13.69
C LEU A 2 5.75 -25.37 -14.59
N GLN A 3 4.99 -26.44 -14.38
CA GLN A 3 3.79 -26.72 -15.14
C GLN A 3 2.77 -25.62 -14.87
N GLY A 4 2.32 -24.88 -15.89
CA GLY A 4 1.48 -23.67 -15.72
C GLY A 4 0.22 -23.90 -14.88
N TRP A 5 -0.32 -25.12 -14.91
CA TRP A 5 -1.42 -25.55 -14.05
C TRP A 5 -1.13 -25.47 -12.55
N VAL A 6 0.11 -25.75 -12.13
CA VAL A 6 0.53 -25.65 -10.73
C VAL A 6 0.55 -24.19 -10.28
N VAL A 7 1.02 -23.28 -11.14
CA VAL A 7 1.03 -21.82 -10.86
C VAL A 7 -0.39 -21.30 -10.68
N ILE A 8 -1.31 -21.70 -11.58
CA ILE A 8 -2.72 -21.31 -11.49
C ILE A 8 -3.36 -21.87 -10.22
N ALA A 9 -3.11 -23.14 -9.89
CA ALA A 9 -3.65 -23.76 -8.68
C ALA A 9 -3.15 -23.06 -7.41
N ILE A 10 -1.86 -22.72 -7.33
CA ILE A 10 -1.28 -21.98 -6.20
C ILE A 10 -1.87 -20.56 -6.12
N ALA A 11 -2.00 -19.86 -7.25
CA ALA A 11 -2.55 -18.50 -7.28
C ALA A 11 -4.01 -18.47 -6.81
N LEU A 12 -4.84 -19.40 -7.30
CA LEU A 12 -6.24 -19.54 -6.86
C LEU A 12 -6.32 -19.92 -5.38
N GLY A 13 -5.49 -20.88 -4.93
CA GLY A 13 -5.40 -21.25 -3.52
C GLY A 13 -5.01 -20.09 -2.62
N TYR A 14 -4.05 -19.27 -3.05
CA TYR A 14 -3.62 -18.07 -2.33
C TYR A 14 -4.73 -17.01 -2.25
N ILE A 15 -5.42 -16.71 -3.36
CA ILE A 15 -6.57 -15.78 -3.36
C ILE A 15 -7.69 -16.30 -2.46
N GLY A 16 -7.99 -17.61 -2.53
CA GLY A 16 -8.98 -18.25 -1.66
C GLY A 16 -8.60 -18.11 -0.18
N LEU A 17 -7.34 -18.35 0.18
CA LEU A 17 -6.83 -18.15 1.53
C LEU A 17 -7.00 -16.70 2.00
N LEU A 18 -6.63 -15.72 1.16
CA LEU A 18 -6.82 -14.30 1.48
C LEU A 18 -8.30 -13.96 1.72
N PHE A 19 -9.20 -14.53 0.92
CA PHE A 19 -10.64 -14.34 1.09
C PHE A 19 -11.16 -14.94 2.40
N VAL A 20 -10.69 -16.13 2.78
CA VAL A 20 -11.01 -16.77 4.07
C VAL A 20 -10.51 -15.90 5.23
N VAL A 21 -9.28 -15.38 5.15
CA VAL A 21 -8.71 -14.48 6.16
C VAL A 21 -9.54 -13.20 6.27
N ALA A 22 -9.95 -12.60 5.15
CA ALA A 22 -10.79 -11.41 5.13
C ALA A 22 -12.16 -11.68 5.78
N SER A 23 -12.82 -12.77 5.40
CA SER A 23 -14.13 -13.16 5.95
C SER A 23 -14.08 -13.46 7.44
N TYR A 24 -13.02 -14.12 7.91
CA TYR A 24 -12.81 -14.37 9.33
C TYR A 24 -12.56 -13.05 10.10
N GLY A 25 -11.79 -12.13 9.51
CA GLY A 25 -11.55 -10.80 10.04
C GLY A 25 -12.83 -9.97 10.23
N ASP A 26 -13.75 -10.00 9.27
CA ASP A 26 -15.02 -9.28 9.35
C ASP A 26 -15.93 -9.84 10.45
N ARG A 27 -16.05 -11.17 10.57
CA ARG A 27 -16.82 -11.82 11.66
C ARG A 27 -16.26 -11.50 13.05
N LEU A 28 -14.94 -11.46 13.21
CA LEU A 28 -14.28 -11.06 14.46
C LEU A 28 -14.57 -9.60 14.84
N ARG A 29 -14.79 -8.75 13.84
CA ARG A 29 -15.07 -7.32 13.99
C ARG A 29 -16.47 -7.08 14.54
N GLU A 30 -17.45 -7.86 14.08
CA GLU A 30 -18.84 -7.86 14.57
C GLU A 30 -18.92 -8.34 16.03
N LEU A 31 -18.07 -9.29 16.43
CA LEU A 31 -18.02 -9.85 17.79
C LEU A 31 -17.30 -8.95 18.83
N GLY A 32 -16.85 -7.75 18.45
CA GLY A 32 -16.20 -6.79 19.37
C GLY A 32 -14.84 -7.21 19.95
N ARG A 33 -14.28 -8.35 19.52
CA ARG A 33 -13.08 -8.99 20.12
C ARG A 33 -11.72 -8.45 19.62
N GLY A 34 -11.70 -7.30 18.96
CA GLY A 34 -10.56 -6.84 18.15
C GLY A 34 -9.49 -5.97 18.82
N GLY A 35 -9.52 -5.73 20.14
CA GLY A 35 -8.67 -4.72 20.80
C GLY A 35 -7.17 -4.87 20.56
N LYS A 36 -6.60 -6.07 20.83
CA LYS A 36 -5.17 -6.36 20.62
C LYS A 36 -4.82 -6.52 19.13
N LEU A 37 -5.72 -7.12 18.33
CA LEU A 37 -5.52 -7.29 16.90
C LEU A 37 -5.45 -5.94 16.16
N ARG A 38 -6.23 -4.93 16.57
CA ARG A 38 -6.20 -3.59 15.97
C ARG A 38 -4.83 -2.92 16.04
N VAL A 39 -4.06 -3.17 17.11
CA VAL A 39 -2.71 -2.62 17.27
C VAL A 39 -1.74 -3.25 16.26
N LEU A 40 -1.91 -4.54 15.93
CA LEU A 40 -1.08 -5.25 14.96
C LEU A 40 -1.51 -5.00 13.51
N ILE A 41 -2.81 -4.79 13.27
CA ILE A 41 -3.33 -4.56 11.91
C ILE A 41 -2.76 -3.28 11.31
N TYR A 42 -2.67 -2.18 12.08
CA TYR A 42 -2.16 -0.91 11.58
C TYR A 42 -0.74 -0.99 10.97
N PRO A 43 0.28 -1.51 11.67
CA PRO A 43 1.62 -1.68 11.09
C PRO A 43 1.66 -2.74 9.98
N LEU A 44 0.85 -3.81 10.06
CA LEU A 44 0.76 -4.80 8.99
C LEU A 44 0.20 -4.21 7.70
N CYS A 45 -0.79 -3.31 7.78
CA CYS A 45 -1.29 -2.60 6.61
C CYS A 45 -0.22 -1.71 5.97
N LEU A 46 0.73 -1.21 6.76
CA LEU A 46 1.84 -0.40 6.26
C LEU A 46 2.81 -1.19 5.37
N ALA A 47 2.81 -2.52 5.47
CA ALA A 47 3.57 -3.41 4.58
C ALA A 47 3.15 -3.29 3.11
N ILE A 48 2.02 -2.66 2.81
CA ILE A 48 1.63 -2.29 1.43
C ILE A 48 2.69 -1.43 0.72
N TYR A 49 3.58 -0.77 1.47
CA TYR A 49 4.75 -0.09 0.92
C TYR A 49 5.66 -1.04 0.13
N CYS A 50 5.80 -2.29 0.57
CA CYS A 50 6.64 -3.32 -0.05
C CYS A 50 5.91 -3.98 -1.23
N THR A 51 5.76 -3.24 -2.34
CA THR A 51 5.09 -3.71 -3.55
C THR A 51 6.05 -4.47 -4.48
N SER A 52 5.51 -5.05 -5.57
CA SER A 52 6.28 -5.61 -6.67
C SER A 52 7.37 -4.66 -7.18
N TRP A 53 7.14 -3.34 -7.17
CA TRP A 53 8.15 -2.35 -7.54
C TRP A 53 9.37 -2.40 -6.62
N THR A 54 9.17 -2.49 -5.30
CA THR A 54 10.29 -2.59 -4.36
C THR A 54 11.03 -3.90 -4.50
N PHE A 55 10.33 -4.99 -4.83
CA PHE A 55 10.97 -6.29 -5.06
C PHE A 55 11.83 -6.28 -6.33
N PHE A 56 11.22 -6.04 -7.50
CA PHE A 56 11.94 -6.04 -8.78
C PHE A 56 12.96 -4.90 -8.89
N GLY A 57 12.61 -3.73 -8.36
CA GLY A 57 13.48 -2.55 -8.34
C GLY A 57 14.70 -2.73 -7.45
N SER A 58 14.53 -3.27 -6.23
CA SER A 58 15.67 -3.47 -5.32
C SER A 58 16.61 -4.56 -5.82
N VAL A 59 16.08 -5.66 -6.38
CA VAL A 59 16.91 -6.72 -6.98
C VAL A 59 17.66 -6.18 -8.21
N GLY A 60 16.99 -5.38 -9.05
CA GLY A 60 17.62 -4.73 -10.20
C GLY A 60 18.71 -3.73 -9.80
N LEU A 61 18.47 -2.90 -8.78
CA LEU A 61 19.48 -1.99 -8.25
C LEU A 61 20.64 -2.75 -7.61
N ALA A 62 20.37 -3.82 -6.86
CA ALA A 62 21.40 -4.62 -6.22
C ALA A 62 22.35 -5.24 -7.25
N SER A 63 21.80 -5.73 -8.37
CA SER A 63 22.59 -6.28 -9.46
C SER A 63 23.45 -5.26 -10.21
N ARG A 64 23.07 -3.96 -10.22
CA ARG A 64 23.77 -2.92 -10.99
C ARG A 64 24.67 -2.01 -10.14
N SER A 65 24.20 -1.64 -8.96
CA SER A 65 24.80 -0.60 -8.10
C SER A 65 25.03 -1.09 -6.66
N GLY A 66 24.87 -2.38 -6.38
CA GLY A 66 25.16 -2.95 -5.06
C GLY A 66 24.20 -2.48 -3.97
N PHE A 67 24.65 -1.62 -3.05
CA PHE A 67 23.88 -1.27 -1.84
C PHE A 67 22.92 -0.08 -2.00
N ASP A 68 22.83 0.55 -3.17
CA ASP A 68 21.97 1.73 -3.37
C ASP A 68 20.49 1.47 -3.06
N PHE A 69 20.03 0.22 -3.20
CA PHE A 69 18.65 -0.17 -2.89
C PHE A 69 18.28 0.05 -1.42
N LEU A 70 19.26 0.04 -0.50
CA LEU A 70 19.05 0.23 0.93
C LEU A 70 18.42 1.59 1.23
N THR A 71 18.72 2.60 0.41
CA THR A 71 18.16 3.96 0.53
C THR A 71 16.64 3.97 0.45
N ILE A 72 16.04 3.07 -0.34
CA ILE A 72 14.59 2.93 -0.47
C ILE A 72 13.96 2.48 0.86
N TYR A 73 14.66 1.65 1.64
CA TYR A 73 14.18 1.18 2.94
C TYR A 73 14.51 2.13 4.09
N ILE A 74 15.69 2.76 4.04
CA ILE A 74 16.13 3.72 5.07
C ILE A 74 15.23 4.95 5.09
N GLY A 75 14.79 5.45 3.94
CA GLY A 75 13.93 6.63 3.83
C GLY A 75 12.66 6.56 4.71
N PRO A 76 11.81 5.53 4.55
CA PRO A 76 10.66 5.30 5.42
C PRO A 76 11.04 5.14 6.89
N ILE A 77 12.11 4.41 7.21
CA ILE A 77 12.56 4.22 8.60
C ILE A 77 12.87 5.58 9.26
N LEU A 78 13.61 6.44 8.55
CA LEU A 78 13.91 7.79 9.02
C LEU A 78 12.66 8.67 9.09
N MET A 79 11.75 8.57 8.12
CA MET A 79 10.48 9.30 8.13
C MET A 79 9.64 8.92 9.35
N PHE A 80 9.49 7.62 9.66
CA PHE A 80 8.73 7.17 10.81
C PHE A 80 9.43 7.44 12.14
N GLY A 81 10.78 7.40 12.18
CA GLY A 81 11.56 7.71 13.37
C GLY A 81 11.61 9.20 13.70
N LEU A 82 12.05 10.03 12.75
CA LEU A 82 12.28 11.47 12.96
C LEU A 82 11.00 12.30 12.79
N CYS A 83 10.19 11.98 11.78
CA CYS A 83 8.96 12.73 11.46
C CYS A 83 7.72 12.15 12.13
N TYR A 84 7.88 11.28 13.14
CA TYR A 84 6.78 10.76 13.95
C TYR A 84 5.76 11.82 14.43
N PRO A 85 6.17 12.98 15.01
CA PRO A 85 5.21 13.98 15.48
C PRO A 85 4.41 14.61 14.34
N LEU A 86 5.01 14.74 13.15
CA LEU A 86 4.32 15.24 11.95
C LEU A 86 3.24 14.25 11.50
N ILE A 87 3.56 12.95 11.45
CA ILE A 87 2.63 11.89 11.06
C ILE A 87 1.43 11.87 12.02
N LEU A 88 1.68 11.94 13.34
CA LEU A 88 0.61 12.03 14.33
C LEU A 88 -0.26 13.28 14.17
N ARG A 89 0.32 14.41 13.76
CA ARG A 89 -0.44 15.64 13.49
C ARG A 89 -1.36 15.47 12.28
N ILE A 90 -0.87 14.84 11.20
CA ILE A 90 -1.66 14.53 10.00
C ILE A 90 -2.82 13.59 10.35
N VAL A 91 -2.55 12.50 11.07
CA VAL A 91 -3.59 11.52 11.47
C VAL A 91 -4.64 12.16 12.36
N ARG A 92 -4.25 13.00 13.33
CA ARG A 92 -5.20 13.73 14.18
C ARG A 92 -6.07 14.67 13.38
N LEU A 93 -5.49 15.44 12.45
CA LEU A 93 -6.24 16.36 11.60
C LEU A 93 -7.23 15.60 10.72
N ALA A 94 -6.80 14.50 10.09
CA ALA A 94 -7.65 13.66 9.26
C ALA A 94 -8.84 13.11 10.05
N LYS A 95 -8.62 12.61 11.27
CA LYS A 95 -9.69 12.14 12.15
C LYS A 95 -10.63 13.26 12.61
N SER A 96 -10.10 14.41 13.02
CA SER A 96 -10.93 15.53 13.50
C SER A 96 -11.85 16.11 12.43
N GLN A 97 -11.47 15.99 11.15
CA GLN A 97 -12.19 16.55 10.02
C GLN A 97 -12.93 15.47 9.21
N ASN A 98 -12.97 14.22 9.68
CA ASN A 98 -13.56 13.06 8.99
C ASN A 98 -13.07 12.90 7.54
N ILE A 99 -11.76 13.08 7.34
CA ILE A 99 -11.11 13.02 6.03
C ILE A 99 -10.78 11.56 5.71
N THR A 100 -11.28 11.05 4.59
CA THR A 100 -11.11 9.65 4.16
C THR A 100 -10.19 9.50 2.94
N SER A 101 -9.86 10.60 2.26
CA SER A 101 -9.00 10.60 1.06
C SER A 101 -7.92 11.68 1.09
N ILE A 102 -6.87 11.52 0.27
CA ILE A 102 -5.81 12.53 0.10
C ILE A 102 -6.38 13.81 -0.56
N ALA A 103 -7.34 13.66 -1.48
CA ALA A 103 -8.03 14.78 -2.12
C ALA A 103 -8.79 15.63 -1.10
N ASP A 104 -9.52 15.00 -0.20
CA ASP A 104 -10.23 15.68 0.89
C ASP A 104 -9.26 16.29 1.89
N PHE A 105 -8.11 15.65 2.12
CA PHE A 105 -7.07 16.19 3.00
C PHE A 105 -6.53 17.52 2.49
N ILE A 106 -6.23 17.59 1.19
CA ILE A 106 -5.76 18.83 0.58
C ILE A 106 -6.90 19.85 0.51
N ALA A 107 -8.10 19.45 0.10
CA ALA A 107 -9.25 20.36 0.02
C ALA A 107 -9.64 20.96 1.37
N ALA A 108 -9.50 20.23 2.47
CA ALA A 108 -9.75 20.73 3.82
C ALA A 108 -8.86 21.93 4.18
N ARG A 109 -7.65 22.02 3.61
CA ARG A 109 -6.75 23.18 3.77
C ARG A 109 -7.25 24.42 3.01
N TYR A 110 -8.02 24.24 1.94
CA TYR A 110 -8.54 25.32 1.08
C TYR A 110 -10.03 25.62 1.31
N GLY A 111 -10.55 25.33 2.51
CA GLY A 111 -11.95 25.59 2.85
C GLY A 111 -12.94 24.58 2.24
N LYS A 112 -12.53 23.33 2.05
CA LYS A 112 -13.36 22.22 1.51
C LYS A 112 -13.93 22.49 0.12
N ARG A 113 -13.21 23.28 -0.70
CA ARG A 113 -13.59 23.54 -2.09
C ARG A 113 -13.55 22.25 -2.92
N GLN A 114 -14.69 21.86 -3.48
CA GLN A 114 -14.81 20.67 -4.31
C GLN A 114 -13.91 20.70 -5.55
N ALA A 115 -13.70 21.88 -6.15
CA ALA A 115 -12.81 22.02 -7.31
C ALA A 115 -11.37 21.55 -7.00
N VAL A 116 -10.83 21.90 -5.82
CA VAL A 116 -9.49 21.47 -5.40
C VAL A 116 -9.44 19.96 -5.16
N ALA A 117 -10.47 19.41 -4.50
CA ALA A 117 -10.58 17.96 -4.30
C ALA A 117 -10.60 17.22 -5.64
N ALA A 118 -11.41 17.70 -6.61
CA ALA A 118 -11.53 17.10 -7.93
C ALA A 118 -10.22 17.14 -8.70
N THR A 119 -9.48 18.26 -8.67
CA THR A 119 -8.16 18.35 -9.32
C THR A 119 -7.16 17.37 -8.70
N VAL A 120 -7.09 17.29 -7.37
CA VAL A 120 -6.18 16.35 -6.70
C VAL A 120 -6.56 14.90 -7.01
N ALA A 121 -7.85 14.59 -6.98
CA ALA A 121 -8.34 13.25 -7.33
C ALA A 121 -7.98 12.88 -8.77
N LEU A 122 -8.14 13.80 -9.73
CA LEU A 122 -7.78 13.58 -11.13
C LEU A 122 -6.28 13.31 -11.27
N ILE A 123 -5.43 14.11 -10.63
CA ILE A 123 -3.96 13.90 -10.64
C ILE A 123 -3.61 12.53 -10.03
N ALA A 124 -4.23 12.17 -8.91
CA ALA A 124 -4.01 10.89 -8.26
C ALA A 124 -4.42 9.72 -9.16
N ILE A 125 -5.55 9.81 -9.86
CA ILE A 125 -6.03 8.81 -10.82
C ILE A 125 -5.04 8.67 -11.99
N VAL A 126 -4.67 9.78 -12.62
CA VAL A 126 -3.73 9.81 -13.75
C VAL A 126 -2.37 9.22 -13.37
N GLY A 127 -1.90 9.41 -12.13
CA GLY A 127 -0.67 8.80 -11.65
C GLY A 127 -0.82 7.31 -11.27
N THR A 128 -1.94 6.93 -10.67
CA THR A 128 -2.13 5.58 -10.12
C THR A 128 -2.40 4.54 -11.22
N ILE A 129 -3.18 4.89 -12.25
CA ILE A 129 -3.49 3.98 -13.36
C ILE A 129 -2.22 3.43 -14.05
N PRO A 130 -1.28 4.26 -14.55
CA PRO A 130 -0.08 3.76 -15.20
C PRO A 130 0.83 3.01 -14.22
N TYR A 131 0.83 3.41 -12.95
CA TYR A 131 1.60 2.71 -11.92
C TYR A 131 1.09 1.27 -11.72
N ILE A 132 -0.23 1.06 -11.64
CA ILE A 132 -0.82 -0.29 -11.59
C ILE A 132 -0.47 -1.08 -12.84
N ALA A 133 -0.55 -0.47 -14.03
CA ALA A 133 -0.18 -1.12 -15.29
C ALA A 133 1.29 -1.58 -15.29
N LEU A 134 2.21 -0.75 -14.80
CA LEU A 134 3.63 -1.09 -14.66
C LEU A 134 3.85 -2.26 -13.69
N GLN A 135 3.11 -2.30 -12.58
CA GLN A 135 3.18 -3.42 -11.63
C GLN A 135 2.72 -4.74 -12.27
N LEU A 136 1.61 -4.73 -13.00
CA LEU A 136 1.11 -5.92 -13.71
C LEU A 136 2.09 -6.37 -14.80
N LYS A 137 2.69 -5.43 -15.54
CA LYS A 137 3.72 -5.73 -16.53
C LYS A 137 4.95 -6.40 -15.92
N ALA A 138 5.41 -5.93 -14.76
CA ALA A 138 6.55 -6.53 -14.06
C ALA A 138 6.27 -7.98 -13.64
N VAL A 139 5.05 -8.26 -13.16
CA VAL A 139 4.63 -9.64 -12.82
C VAL A 139 4.56 -10.52 -14.07
N SER A 140 3.96 -10.02 -15.15
CA SER A 140 3.88 -10.78 -16.42
C SER A 140 5.25 -11.10 -17.01
N ALA A 141 6.19 -10.15 -16.98
CA ALA A 141 7.55 -10.36 -17.46
C ALA A 141 8.30 -11.46 -16.68
N SER A 142 7.95 -11.65 -15.39
CA SER A 142 8.60 -12.65 -14.53
C SER A 142 8.12 -14.08 -14.77
N VAL A 143 6.97 -14.26 -15.42
CA VAL A 143 6.41 -15.58 -15.78
C VAL A 143 6.87 -16.02 -17.18
N GLY A 144 7.25 -15.05 -18.03
CA GLY A 144 7.66 -15.29 -19.42
C GLY A 144 9.15 -15.65 -19.62
N THR A 145 9.93 -15.76 -18.55
CA THR A 145 11.34 -16.22 -18.55
C THR A 145 11.43 -17.61 -17.94
#